data_AF-A0A940FQT7-F1
#
_entry.id   AF-A0A940FQT7-F1
#
_cell.length_a   1.000
_cell.length_b   1.000
_cell.length_c   1.000
_cell.angle_alpha   90.00
_cell.angle_beta   90.00
_cell.angle_gamma   90.00
#
_symmetry.space_group_name_H-M   'P 1'
#
loop_
_entity.id
_entity.type
_entity.pdbx_description
1 polymer ?
#
loop_
_entity_poly.entity_id
_entity_poly.type
_entity_poly.pdbx_seq_one_letter_code
_entity_poly.pdbx_strand_id
1 'polypeptide(L)' 'MGKGRLEAFSDGVIAIIITIMVLEMKVPHGSDFAALKPLLPVFLSYVLSFVYV' A
#
# COMPACT_ATOMS: atom_id res chain seq x y z
N MET A 1 -18.03 24.86 4.17
CA MET A 1 -17.89 23.39 4.34
C MET A 1 -17.05 23.16 5.59
N GLY A 2 -17.59 22.56 6.64
CA GLY A 2 -16.88 22.40 7.92
C GLY A 2 -15.67 21.45 7.78
N LYS A 3 -14.55 21.79 8.42
CA LYS A 3 -13.26 21.06 8.40
C LYS A 3 -13.40 19.53 8.45
N GLY A 4 -14.24 19.01 9.34
CA GLY A 4 -14.40 17.55 9.52
C GLY A 4 -14.94 16.78 8.31
N ARG A 5 -15.68 17.42 7.38
CA ARG A 5 -16.11 16.75 6.14
C ARG A 5 -14.98 16.60 5.13
N LEU A 6 -14.04 17.55 5.11
CA LEU A 6 -12.89 17.50 4.22
C LEU A 6 -11.87 16.48 4.75
N GLU A 7 -11.66 16.44 6.06
CA GLU A 7 -10.79 15.47 6.73
C GLU A 7 -11.29 14.02 6.51
N ALA A 8 -12.56 13.74 6.79
CA ALA A 8 -13.13 12.41 6.57
C ALA A 8 -13.09 11.95 5.10
N PHE A 9 -13.18 12.90 4.15
CA PHE A 9 -13.00 12.59 2.73
C PHE A 9 -11.55 12.26 2.40
N SER A 10 -10.59 13.09 2.86
CA SER A 10 -9.16 12.84 2.68
C SER A 10 -8.72 11.51 3.28
N ASP A 11 -9.17 11.18 4.49
CA ASP A 11 -8.87 9.91 5.16
C ASP A 11 -9.41 8.72 4.36
N GLY A 12 -10.63 8.83 3.83
CA GLY A 12 -11.22 7.81 2.97
C GLY A 12 -10.44 7.59 1.68
N VAL A 13 -9.98 8.67 1.05
CA VAL A 13 -9.15 8.60 -0.17
C VAL A 13 -7.80 7.94 0.12
N ILE A 14 -7.13 8.34 1.21
CA ILE A 14 -5.86 7.76 1.65
C ILE A 14 -6.01 6.26 1.93
N ALA A 15 -7.06 5.86 2.67
CA ALA A 15 -7.33 4.46 2.97
C ALA A 15 -7.53 3.60 1.70
N ILE A 16 -8.23 4.13 0.70
CA ILE A 16 -8.45 3.43 -0.58
C ILE A 16 -7.13 3.30 -1.36
N ILE A 17 -6.32 4.36 -1.43
CA ILE A 17 -5.02 4.32 -2.12
C ILE A 17 -4.12 3.26 -1.48
N ILE A 18 -3.99 3.26 -0.15
CA ILE A 18 -3.19 2.28 0.59
C ILE A 18 -3.65 0.85 0.30
N THR A 19 -4.95 0.58 0.30
CA THR A 19 -5.48 -0.77 0.02
C THR A 19 -5.25 -1.20 -1.43
N ILE A 20 -5.35 -0.30 -2.40
CA ILE A 20 -5.05 -0.60 -3.80
C ILE A 20 -3.55 -0.89 -4.01
N MET A 21 -2.67 -0.14 -3.37
CA MET A 21 -1.21 -0.32 -3.51
C MET A 21 -0.74 -1.72 -3.13
N VAL A 22 -1.37 -2.37 -2.16
CA VAL A 22 -1.00 -3.74 -1.77
C VAL A 22 -1.38 -4.78 -2.84
N LEU A 23 -2.39 -4.51 -3.66
CA LEU A 23 -2.86 -5.43 -4.70
C LEU A 23 -1.86 -5.60 -5.85
N GLU A 24 -0.91 -4.67 -6.00
CA GLU A 24 0.17 -4.79 -6.97
C GLU A 24 1.23 -5.83 -6.57
N MET A 25 1.22 -6.29 -5.31
CA MET A 25 2.12 -7.32 -4.81
C MET A 25 1.69 -8.70 -5.31
N LYS A 26 2.24 -9.10 -6.46
CA LYS A 26 1.92 -10.37 -7.10
C LYS A 26 2.44 -11.56 -6.30
N VAL A 27 1.68 -12.64 -6.30
CA VAL A 27 2.10 -13.92 -5.72
C VAL A 27 3.34 -14.42 -6.46
N PRO A 28 4.43 -14.78 -5.76
CA PRO A 28 5.63 -15.30 -6.40
C PRO A 28 5.35 -16.67 -7.03
N HIS A 29 5.95 -16.93 -8.20
CA HIS A 29 5.77 -18.20 -8.91
C HIS A 29 6.63 -19.36 -8.36
N GLY A 30 7.37 -19.14 -7.27
CA GLY A 30 8.20 -20.14 -6.59
C GLY A 30 7.74 -20.40 -5.16
N SER A 31 8.02 -21.60 -4.63
CA SER A 31 7.66 -22.02 -3.27
C SER A 31 8.79 -21.84 -2.26
N ASP A 32 9.91 -21.23 -2.66
CA ASP A 32 11.09 -21.01 -1.83
C ASP A 32 11.20 -19.54 -1.39
N PHE A 33 11.92 -19.31 -0.29
CA PHE A 33 12.14 -17.95 0.23
C PHE A 33 12.90 -17.06 -0.76
N ALA A 34 13.65 -17.63 -1.70
CA ALA A 34 14.36 -16.85 -2.72
C ALA A 34 13.38 -16.16 -3.69
N ALA A 35 12.20 -16.75 -3.93
CA ALA A 35 11.15 -16.16 -4.76
C ALA A 35 10.52 -14.89 -4.16
N LEU A 36 10.77 -14.59 -2.88
CA LEU A 36 10.34 -13.33 -2.24
C LEU A 36 11.30 -12.16 -2.51
N LYS A 37 12.56 -12.42 -2.86
CA LYS A 37 13.56 -11.35 -3.10
C LYS A 37 13.11 -10.31 -4.14
N PRO A 38 12.49 -10.69 -5.27
CA PRO A 38 12.01 -9.72 -6.25
C PRO A 38 10.83 -8.87 -5.76
N LEU A 39 10.10 -9.30 -4.71
CA LEU A 39 8.96 -8.57 -4.15
C LEU A 39 9.39 -7.53 -3.10
N LEU A 40 10.61 -7.62 -2.57
CA LEU A 40 11.14 -6.68 -1.57
C LEU A 40 11.03 -5.20 -1.98
N PRO A 41 11.40 -4.78 -3.21
CA PRO A 41 11.29 -3.38 -3.60
C PRO A 41 9.84 -2.87 -3.58
N VAL A 42 8.88 -3.68 -4.04
CA VAL A 42 7.45 -3.33 -4.04
C VAL A 42 6.90 -3.27 -2.62
N PHE A 43 7.28 -4.25 -1.79
CA PHE A 43 6.90 -4.29 -0.37
C PHE A 43 7.44 -3.07 0.39
N LEU A 44 8.70 -2.70 0.17
CA LEU A 44 9.30 -1.52 0.81
C LEU A 44 8.62 -0.23 0.36
N SER A 45 8.30 -0.09 -0.93
CA SER A 45 7.52 1.06 -1.41
C SER A 45 6.14 1.14 -0.74
N TYR A 46 5.45 0.00 -0.60
CA TYR A 46 4.17 -0.06 0.12
C TYR A 46 4.31 0.38 1.58
N VAL A 47 5.31 -0.12 2.31
CA VAL A 47 5.55 0.24 3.71
C VAL A 47 5.89 1.73 3.84
N LEU A 48 6.73 2.26 2.96
CA LEU A 48 7.08 3.69 2.97
C LEU A 48 5.84 4.56 2.72
N SER A 49 5.00 4.21 1.77
CA SER A 49 3.74 4.91 1.52
C SER A 49 2.77 4.83 2.70
N PHE A 50 2.67 3.68 3.36
CA PHE A 50 1.82 3.52 4.55
C PHE A 50 2.27 4.38 5.74
N VAL A 51 3.57 4.60 5.91
CA VAL A 51 4.10 5.40 7.03
C VAL A 51 4.04 6.91 6.74
N TYR A 52 4.21 7.31 5.48
CA TYR A 52 4.28 8.73 5.11
C TYR A 52 2.94 9.36 4.77
N VAL A 53 1.98 8.58 4.28
CA VAL A 53 0.65 9.06 3.84
C VAL A 53 -0.36 8.80 4.95
#